data_AF-A0A928TX28-F1
#
_entry.id   AF-A0A928TX28-F1
#
_cell.length_a   1.000
_cell.length_b   1.000
_cell.length_c   1.000
_cell.angle_alpha   90.00
_cell.angle_beta   90.00
_cell.angle_gamma   90.00
#
_symmetry.space_group_name_H-M   'P 1'
#
loop_
_entity.id
_entity.type
_entity.pdbx_description
1 polymer ?
#
loop_
_entity_poly.entity_id
_entity_poly.type
_entity_poly.pdbx_seq_one_letter_code
_entity_poly.pdbx_strand_id
1 'polypeptide(L)'
;MKSLHNQMRVLGALAFVIVLMLILAPRSVSAQAVTFVIDDFDQNQAPGNLILTANAGTTIVSGTADAPGIVGGERDVVTTYNTPSSAGDVTSRVATIDGFLSHSQANGVRGRTIITWDGNDNDPNTLNPVGLGGVNLENPTNDAFILGVVSADVSSQIGITIYTNGANFSTATTVVPLGSNNSVTVVPFSSFSISGGSGADFTNVGAIVLTLNNATLAAPDLDIVIDFFLAADQNQYEDLGDLPDTYNTLRANNGPRHVVSTLILGTIIDAETDGFPSVDADGDDLNNLNDEDGVVRVGNWSDGINGGTINVTVSGASRGCLAGWIDFNNDGDFADAGEVLFFGDPVGYHVNTNMTSVVAGSNNLSFNVPNGTFTGSGGNVVLHARFRLAVDRGSDGTCYPQSVGLDEPDLNSLAIGTYLNGEIEDYVWIFSPTAVNLQHIQTTRGSVPFILMVFVVSGLALTGLGITLARRRRA
;
A
#
# COMPACT_ATOMS: atom_id res chain seq x y z
N MET A 1 -21.42 -57.28 -13.60
CA MET A 1 -22.20 -56.03 -13.70
C MET A 1 -22.68 -55.43 -12.36
N LYS A 2 -22.80 -56.18 -11.25
CA LYS A 2 -23.17 -55.61 -9.94
C LYS A 2 -22.03 -54.91 -9.15
N SER A 3 -20.77 -55.15 -9.50
CA SER A 3 -19.59 -54.58 -8.81
C SER A 3 -19.25 -53.15 -9.25
N LEU A 4 -19.31 -52.85 -10.56
CA LEU A 4 -19.06 -51.50 -11.10
C LEU A 4 -20.10 -50.46 -10.65
N HIS A 5 -21.32 -50.90 -10.38
CA HIS A 5 -22.43 -50.01 -9.99
C HIS A 5 -22.31 -49.48 -8.54
N ASN A 6 -21.56 -50.19 -7.67
CA ASN A 6 -21.28 -49.72 -6.31
C ASN A 6 -20.07 -48.79 -6.25
N GLN A 7 -19.05 -49.01 -7.10
CA GLN A 7 -17.86 -48.16 -7.17
C GLN A 7 -18.19 -46.73 -7.67
N MET A 8 -19.09 -46.61 -8.64
CA MET A 8 -19.53 -45.30 -9.16
C MET A 8 -20.41 -44.49 -8.17
N ARG A 9 -21.13 -45.17 -7.27
CA ARG A 9 -21.94 -44.51 -6.23
C ARG A 9 -21.09 -43.94 -5.10
N VAL A 10 -19.95 -44.56 -4.79
CA VAL A 10 -19.00 -44.08 -3.78
C VAL A 10 -18.18 -42.90 -4.30
N LEU A 11 -17.75 -42.91 -5.58
CA LEU A 11 -17.07 -41.75 -6.18
C LEU A 11 -17.98 -40.52 -6.32
N GLY A 12 -19.26 -40.70 -6.67
CA GLY A 12 -20.21 -39.59 -6.77
C GLY A 12 -20.53 -38.94 -5.42
N ALA A 13 -20.57 -39.72 -4.34
CA ALA A 13 -20.78 -39.20 -2.99
C ALA A 13 -19.52 -38.53 -2.43
N LEU A 14 -18.31 -39.04 -2.74
CA LEU A 14 -17.05 -38.43 -2.31
C LEU A 14 -16.79 -37.10 -3.01
N ALA A 15 -17.07 -36.99 -4.31
CA ALA A 15 -16.98 -35.74 -5.06
C ALA A 15 -17.97 -34.67 -4.55
N PHE A 16 -19.18 -35.09 -4.14
CA PHE A 16 -20.18 -34.15 -3.61
C PHE A 16 -19.85 -33.66 -2.20
N VAL A 17 -19.18 -34.47 -1.36
CA VAL A 17 -18.73 -34.07 -0.02
C VAL A 17 -17.50 -33.16 -0.08
N ILE A 18 -16.59 -33.36 -1.04
CA ILE A 18 -15.43 -32.47 -1.24
C ILE A 18 -15.86 -31.10 -1.80
N VAL A 19 -16.81 -31.08 -2.75
CA VAL A 19 -17.36 -29.81 -3.29
C VAL A 19 -18.18 -29.07 -2.22
N LEU A 20 -18.89 -29.78 -1.33
CA LEU A 20 -19.64 -29.14 -0.25
C LEU A 20 -18.75 -28.68 0.92
N MET A 21 -17.62 -29.34 1.18
CA MET A 21 -16.62 -28.87 2.16
C MET A 21 -15.83 -27.66 1.67
N LEU A 22 -15.63 -27.48 0.35
CA LEU A 22 -15.05 -26.25 -0.21
C LEU A 22 -15.99 -25.03 -0.13
N ILE A 23 -17.31 -25.24 0.02
CA ILE A 23 -18.32 -24.17 0.05
C ILE A 23 -18.70 -23.78 1.50
N LEU A 24 -18.23 -24.53 2.51
CA LEU A 24 -18.57 -24.33 3.93
C LEU A 24 -17.37 -24.10 4.86
N ALA A 25 -16.18 -23.85 4.32
CA ALA A 25 -15.18 -23.15 5.13
C ALA A 25 -15.72 -21.74 5.40
N PRO A 26 -15.78 -21.26 6.65
CA PRO A 26 -15.99 -19.84 6.88
C PRO A 26 -14.84 -19.14 6.16
N ARG A 27 -15.13 -18.50 5.03
CA ARG A 27 -14.25 -17.50 4.48
C ARG A 27 -14.28 -16.38 5.51
N SER A 28 -13.19 -16.24 6.25
CA SER A 28 -12.90 -15.01 6.94
C SER A 28 -12.97 -13.93 5.87
N VAL A 29 -14.05 -13.16 5.83
CA VAL A 29 -13.99 -11.87 5.16
C VAL A 29 -13.09 -11.08 6.10
N SER A 30 -11.80 -11.02 5.80
CA SER A 30 -10.92 -10.15 6.56
C SER A 30 -11.38 -8.72 6.24
N ALA A 31 -11.60 -7.96 7.32
CA ALA A 31 -12.00 -6.58 7.18
C ALA A 31 -10.80 -5.83 6.64
N GLN A 32 -11.03 -4.93 5.67
CA GLN A 32 -10.03 -3.95 5.24
C GLN A 32 -9.31 -3.39 6.46
N ALA A 33 -7.98 -3.34 6.43
CA ALA A 33 -7.21 -2.82 7.55
C ALA A 33 -7.66 -1.39 7.87
N VAL A 34 -8.31 -1.21 9.02
CA VAL A 34 -8.85 0.08 9.42
C VAL A 34 -7.82 0.74 10.34
N THR A 35 -7.03 1.64 9.78
CA THR A 35 -6.22 2.54 10.61
C THR A 35 -7.10 3.65 11.19
N PHE A 36 -6.82 4.05 12.43
CA PHE A 36 -7.40 5.25 13.02
C PHE A 36 -6.35 6.35 12.98
N VAL A 37 -6.53 7.31 12.08
CA VAL A 37 -5.63 8.47 11.96
C VAL A 37 -5.80 9.36 13.20
N ILE A 38 -4.71 9.53 13.95
CA ILE A 38 -4.62 10.52 15.02
C ILE A 38 -4.21 11.85 14.40
N ASP A 39 -3.21 11.78 13.53
CA ASP A 39 -2.71 12.92 12.78
C ASP A 39 -1.93 12.50 11.53
N ASP A 40 -2.28 13.04 10.37
CA ASP A 40 -1.57 12.84 9.10
C ASP A 40 -0.50 13.90 8.83
N PHE A 41 -0.45 14.97 9.63
CA PHE A 41 0.41 16.15 9.47
C PHE A 41 0.36 16.82 8.07
N ASP A 42 -0.62 16.47 7.24
CA ASP A 42 -0.73 16.88 5.85
C ASP A 42 -1.03 18.38 5.68
N GLN A 43 -0.98 18.85 4.42
CA GLN A 43 -0.92 20.28 4.07
C GLN A 43 -2.18 21.12 4.39
N ASN A 44 -3.27 20.51 4.88
CA ASN A 44 -4.56 21.19 5.07
C ASN A 44 -4.70 21.90 6.43
N GLN A 45 -3.63 22.46 6.99
CA GLN A 45 -3.63 23.06 8.34
C GLN A 45 -4.04 24.54 8.31
N ALA A 46 -5.01 24.89 9.15
CA ALA A 46 -5.45 26.26 9.39
C ALA A 46 -5.04 26.71 10.81
N PRO A 47 -4.51 27.93 10.99
CA PRO A 47 -4.21 28.96 10.00
C PRO A 47 -2.75 28.91 9.49
N GLY A 48 -2.42 27.98 8.57
CA GLY A 48 -1.11 27.89 7.91
C GLY A 48 -0.01 27.17 8.72
N ASN A 49 1.25 27.24 8.26
CA ASN A 49 2.41 26.63 8.95
C ASN A 49 2.48 27.06 10.43
N LEU A 50 2.50 26.10 11.36
CA LEU A 50 2.80 26.32 12.77
C LEU A 50 4.32 26.16 13.02
N ILE A 51 5.02 27.28 13.16
CA ILE A 51 6.47 27.30 13.42
C ILE A 51 6.74 27.91 14.80
N LEU A 52 7.25 27.11 15.73
CA LEU A 52 7.53 27.50 17.11
C LEU A 52 9.04 27.41 17.38
N THR A 53 9.65 28.52 17.77
CA THR A 53 11.10 28.60 18.06
C THR A 53 11.32 29.08 19.49
N ALA A 54 11.81 28.20 20.36
CA ALA A 54 12.17 28.51 21.74
C ALA A 54 13.70 28.66 21.89
N ASN A 55 14.13 29.61 22.71
CA ASN A 55 15.55 29.87 22.96
C ASN A 55 15.77 30.51 24.34
N ALA A 56 17.02 30.90 24.63
CA ALA A 56 17.37 31.52 25.92
C ALA A 56 16.57 32.79 26.25
N GLY A 57 16.03 33.50 25.25
CA GLY A 57 15.19 34.67 25.44
C GLY A 57 13.69 34.35 25.58
N THR A 58 13.24 33.24 24.98
CA THR A 58 11.84 32.78 25.01
C THR A 58 11.83 31.26 25.26
N THR A 59 11.85 30.85 26.53
CA THR A 59 12.10 29.45 26.88
C THR A 59 10.94 28.52 26.63
N ILE A 60 9.72 29.04 26.48
CA ILE A 60 8.51 28.27 26.16
C ILE A 60 7.76 29.05 25.09
N VAL A 61 7.40 28.36 24.01
CA VAL A 61 6.54 28.89 22.93
C VAL A 61 5.48 27.84 22.64
N SER A 62 4.23 28.26 22.48
CA SER A 62 3.11 27.38 22.20
C SER A 62 2.20 27.95 21.11
N GLY A 63 1.41 27.08 20.50
CA GLY A 63 0.42 27.44 19.50
C GLY A 63 -0.45 26.24 19.11
N THR A 64 -1.51 26.51 18.38
CA THR A 64 -2.46 25.48 17.92
C THR A 64 -2.56 25.44 16.40
N ALA A 65 -3.04 24.32 15.87
CA ALA A 65 -3.33 24.15 14.45
C ALA A 65 -4.53 23.23 14.24
N ASP A 66 -5.50 23.69 13.46
CA ASP A 66 -6.71 22.97 13.09
C ASP A 66 -6.55 22.31 11.72
N ALA A 67 -6.99 21.07 11.57
CA ALA A 67 -7.10 20.42 10.26
C ALA A 67 -8.09 19.26 10.29
N PRO A 68 -8.73 18.91 9.17
CA PRO A 68 -9.65 17.75 9.09
C PRO A 68 -8.99 16.40 9.41
N GLY A 69 -7.68 16.27 9.22
CA GLY A 69 -6.89 15.06 9.48
C GLY A 69 -6.43 14.87 10.93
N ILE A 70 -6.83 15.79 11.82
CA ILE A 70 -6.43 15.78 13.24
C ILE A 70 -7.57 15.23 14.10
N VAL A 71 -7.31 14.22 14.94
CA VAL A 71 -8.30 13.73 15.90
C VAL A 71 -8.70 14.84 16.87
N GLY A 72 -10.00 15.03 17.08
CA GLY A 72 -10.52 16.12 17.91
C GLY A 72 -10.51 17.50 17.22
N GLY A 73 -9.96 17.61 16.01
CA GLY A 73 -10.04 18.78 15.14
C GLY A 73 -8.97 19.86 15.39
N GLU A 74 -8.11 19.70 16.40
CA GLU A 74 -7.03 20.63 16.74
C GLU A 74 -5.83 19.85 17.31
N ARG A 75 -4.63 20.35 16.98
CA ARG A 75 -3.39 20.01 17.66
C ARG A 75 -2.93 21.19 18.48
N ASP A 76 -2.44 20.88 19.67
CA ASP A 76 -1.66 21.80 20.46
C ASP A 76 -0.20 21.44 20.43
N VAL A 77 0.67 22.46 20.30
CA VAL A 77 2.12 22.25 20.31
C VAL A 77 2.75 23.19 21.32
N VAL A 78 3.58 22.63 22.20
CA VAL A 78 4.40 23.37 23.16
C VAL A 78 5.86 22.99 22.98
N THR A 79 6.69 23.97 22.65
CA THR A 79 8.13 23.85 22.47
C THR A 79 8.86 24.51 23.63
N THR A 80 9.74 23.76 24.28
CA THR A 80 10.52 24.23 25.45
C THR A 80 12.02 24.16 25.16
N TYR A 81 12.74 25.21 25.58
CA TYR A 81 14.19 25.28 25.67
C TYR A 81 14.63 25.07 27.13
N ASN A 82 15.51 24.11 27.38
CA ASN A 82 16.02 23.75 28.70
C ASN A 82 17.45 24.27 28.93
N THR A 83 17.71 24.88 30.09
CA THR A 83 19.05 25.35 30.50
C THR A 83 19.85 24.25 31.23
N PRO A 84 21.19 24.24 31.19
CA PRO A 84 22.10 25.22 30.58
C PRO A 84 22.57 24.70 29.21
N SER A 85 21.88 25.06 28.13
CA SER A 85 22.36 24.75 26.79
C SER A 85 23.30 25.84 26.26
N SER A 86 24.11 25.49 25.27
CA SER A 86 24.90 26.45 24.48
C SER A 86 24.00 27.45 23.75
N ALA A 87 24.60 28.50 23.16
CA ALA A 87 23.85 29.42 22.31
C ALA A 87 23.23 28.67 21.11
N GLY A 88 21.94 28.87 20.86
CA GLY A 88 21.19 28.23 19.78
C GLY A 88 19.69 28.16 20.07
N ASP A 89 18.92 27.67 19.10
CA ASP A 89 17.47 27.55 19.16
C ASP A 89 17.02 26.08 19.30
N VAL A 90 15.87 25.86 19.95
CA VAL A 90 15.04 24.66 19.80
C VAL A 90 13.90 25.06 18.88
N THR A 91 13.79 24.42 17.73
CA THR A 91 12.71 24.69 16.78
C THR A 91 11.81 23.48 16.70
N SER A 92 10.51 23.69 16.85
CA SER A 92 9.52 22.70 16.41
C SER A 92 8.68 23.34 15.34
N ARG A 93 8.59 22.64 14.24
CA ARG A 93 7.98 23.12 13.03
C ARG A 93 6.99 22.06 12.59
N VAL A 94 5.72 22.40 12.70
CA VAL A 94 4.67 21.72 11.94
C VAL A 94 4.38 22.61 10.75
N ALA A 95 4.96 22.29 9.60
CA ALA A 95 4.84 23.14 8.43
C ALA A 95 3.96 22.50 7.35
N THR A 96 2.82 23.12 7.09
CA THR A 96 1.96 22.95 5.90
C THR A 96 2.69 22.81 4.56
N ILE A 97 3.89 23.38 4.37
CA ILE A 97 4.60 23.31 3.06
C ILE A 97 5.22 21.93 2.81
N ASP A 98 5.56 21.18 3.86
CA ASP A 98 6.24 19.89 3.74
C ASP A 98 5.37 18.70 4.21
N GLY A 99 4.27 18.96 4.93
CA GLY A 99 3.34 17.92 5.38
C GLY A 99 3.90 17.04 6.51
N PHE A 100 4.71 17.62 7.41
CA PHE A 100 5.38 16.89 8.49
C PHE A 100 5.36 17.64 9.82
N LEU A 101 5.46 16.87 10.91
CA LEU A 101 5.94 17.37 12.19
C LEU A 101 7.46 17.19 12.25
N SER A 102 8.19 18.30 12.34
CA SER A 102 9.63 18.27 12.63
C SER A 102 9.95 18.90 13.97
N HIS A 103 10.89 18.28 14.65
CA HIS A 103 11.56 18.81 15.84
C HIS A 103 13.05 18.86 15.54
N SER A 104 13.67 20.01 15.78
CA SER A 104 15.10 20.20 15.61
C SER A 104 15.71 21.00 16.74
N GLN A 105 16.92 20.62 17.14
CA GLN A 105 17.71 21.30 18.15
C GLN A 105 19.05 21.70 17.56
N ALA A 106 19.46 22.96 17.74
CA ALA A 106 20.84 23.33 17.43
C ALA A 106 21.83 22.53 18.28
N ASN A 107 23.03 22.30 17.75
CA ASN A 107 24.07 21.53 18.43
C ASN A 107 24.35 22.05 19.87
N GLY A 108 24.29 21.15 20.85
CA GLY A 108 24.49 21.43 22.28
C GLY A 108 23.28 22.10 22.96
N VAL A 109 22.18 22.30 22.22
CA VAL A 109 20.90 22.73 22.77
C VAL A 109 20.12 21.55 23.31
N ARG A 110 19.34 21.77 24.37
CA ARG A 110 18.41 20.79 24.91
C ARG A 110 17.03 21.40 24.99
N GLY A 111 16.05 20.66 24.54
CA GLY A 111 14.66 21.06 24.57
C GLY A 111 13.73 19.87 24.50
N ARG A 112 12.44 20.19 24.42
CA ARG A 112 11.37 19.21 24.30
C ARG A 112 10.21 19.83 23.55
N THR A 113 9.51 18.98 22.81
CA THR A 113 8.20 19.33 22.23
C THR A 113 7.15 18.39 22.72
N ILE A 114 6.02 18.96 23.10
CA ILE A 114 4.80 18.25 23.46
C ILE A 114 3.77 18.57 22.40
N ILE A 115 3.14 17.54 21.87
CA ILE A 115 1.99 17.62 20.99
C ILE A 115 0.82 17.01 21.74
N THR A 116 -0.30 17.71 21.81
CA THR A 116 -1.52 17.25 22.48
C THR A 116 -2.67 17.22 21.49
N TRP A 117 -3.46 16.14 21.57
CA TRP A 117 -4.77 16.02 20.94
C TRP A 117 -5.79 15.78 22.04
N ASP A 118 -6.51 16.82 22.41
CA ASP A 118 -7.47 16.81 23.51
C ASP A 118 -8.76 17.56 23.17
N GLY A 119 -9.01 17.77 21.88
CA GLY A 119 -10.22 18.38 21.33
C GLY A 119 -10.02 19.87 21.04
N ASN A 120 -10.79 20.41 20.09
CA ASN A 120 -10.65 21.81 19.69
C ASN A 120 -11.12 22.77 20.82
N ASP A 121 -10.17 23.44 21.45
CA ASP A 121 -10.39 24.39 22.54
C ASP A 121 -9.52 25.67 22.46
N ASN A 122 -8.59 25.73 21.51
CA ASN A 122 -7.63 26.81 21.27
C ASN A 122 -6.75 27.15 22.50
N ASP A 123 -6.49 26.20 23.40
CA ASP A 123 -5.60 26.37 24.56
C ASP A 123 -4.42 25.36 24.56
N PRO A 124 -3.29 25.71 23.93
CA PRO A 124 -2.16 24.79 23.85
C PRO A 124 -1.44 24.53 25.17
N ASN A 125 -1.83 25.20 26.25
CA ASN A 125 -1.12 25.14 27.52
C ASN A 125 -1.86 24.32 28.58
N THR A 126 -3.13 23.98 28.35
CA THR A 126 -3.97 23.31 29.35
C THR A 126 -4.55 22.02 28.79
N LEU A 127 -4.03 20.88 29.22
CA LEU A 127 -4.58 19.59 28.86
C LEU A 127 -6.06 19.47 29.29
N ASN A 128 -6.94 19.18 28.34
CA ASN A 128 -8.31 18.76 28.55
C ASN A 128 -8.45 17.23 28.44
N PRO A 129 -8.25 16.46 29.54
CA PRO A 129 -8.07 15.01 29.46
C PRO A 129 -9.35 14.22 29.09
N VAL A 130 -10.45 14.90 28.75
CA VAL A 130 -11.73 14.32 28.31
C VAL A 130 -12.23 14.94 27.00
N GLY A 131 -11.49 15.86 26.39
CA GLY A 131 -12.03 16.67 25.29
C GLY A 131 -12.15 15.95 23.95
N LEU A 132 -11.48 14.80 23.76
CA LEU A 132 -11.78 13.89 22.63
C LEU A 132 -13.15 13.19 22.77
N GLY A 133 -13.78 13.24 23.94
CA GLY A 133 -15.13 12.71 24.13
C GLY A 133 -15.24 11.18 24.14
N GLY A 134 -14.14 10.47 24.40
CA GLY A 134 -14.15 9.01 24.52
C GLY A 134 -13.97 8.28 23.20
N VAL A 135 -12.96 8.68 22.42
CA VAL A 135 -12.60 8.02 21.16
C VAL A 135 -12.19 6.57 21.44
N ASN A 136 -12.71 5.63 20.65
CA ASN A 136 -12.30 4.24 20.70
C ASN A 136 -11.14 4.01 19.72
N LEU A 137 -9.93 3.84 20.24
CA LEU A 137 -8.75 3.57 19.43
C LEU A 137 -8.58 2.10 19.06
N GLU A 138 -9.28 1.16 19.72
CA GLU A 138 -9.19 -0.28 19.48
C GLU A 138 -10.11 -0.77 18.34
N ASN A 139 -10.90 0.09 17.71
CA ASN A 139 -11.94 -0.34 16.77
C ASN A 139 -11.41 -0.53 15.33
N PRO A 140 -11.55 -1.73 14.70
CA PRO A 140 -12.03 -2.99 15.27
C PRO A 140 -10.94 -3.87 15.87
N THR A 141 -9.66 -3.70 15.51
CA THR A 141 -8.56 -4.61 15.90
C THR A 141 -7.27 -3.89 16.32
N ASN A 142 -7.27 -2.56 16.37
CA ASN A 142 -6.06 -1.80 16.63
C ASN A 142 -5.50 -2.11 18.02
N ASP A 143 -4.21 -2.43 18.08
CA ASP A 143 -3.52 -2.82 19.30
C ASP A 143 -2.15 -2.15 19.46
N ALA A 144 -1.82 -1.19 18.58
CA ALA A 144 -0.62 -0.39 18.64
C ALA A 144 -0.82 1.01 18.07
N PHE A 145 0.09 1.90 18.47
CA PHE A 145 0.35 3.12 17.73
C PHE A 145 1.45 2.90 16.70
N ILE A 146 1.28 3.51 15.53
CA ILE A 146 2.24 3.50 14.43
C ILE A 146 2.67 4.94 14.15
N LEU A 147 3.97 5.19 14.16
CA LEU A 147 4.55 6.47 13.79
C LEU A 147 5.42 6.29 12.54
N GLY A 148 5.11 7.05 11.49
CA GLY A 148 5.97 7.17 10.32
C GLY A 148 7.11 8.14 10.62
N VAL A 149 8.35 7.67 10.58
CA VAL A 149 9.56 8.47 10.81
C VAL A 149 10.26 8.67 9.47
N VAL A 150 10.23 9.90 8.97
CA VAL A 150 10.91 10.27 7.73
C VAL A 150 12.42 10.28 7.96
N SER A 151 12.87 10.91 9.04
CA SER A 151 14.28 10.95 9.40
C SER A 151 14.49 11.13 10.90
N ALA A 152 15.59 10.57 11.41
CA ALA A 152 16.13 10.90 12.73
C ALA A 152 17.66 10.89 12.70
N ASP A 153 18.29 12.05 12.94
CA ASP A 153 19.74 12.20 12.92
C ASP A 153 20.41 11.60 14.18
N VAL A 154 19.65 11.46 15.26
CA VAL A 154 20.10 10.81 16.49
C VAL A 154 19.03 9.88 17.03
N SER A 155 19.44 8.91 17.84
CA SER A 155 18.46 8.13 18.62
C SER A 155 17.60 9.09 19.43
N SER A 156 16.29 8.94 19.30
CA SER A 156 15.31 9.88 19.84
C SER A 156 14.35 9.13 20.74
N GLN A 157 14.21 9.54 22.01
CA GLN A 157 13.17 8.96 22.86
C GLN A 157 11.86 9.70 22.60
N ILE A 158 10.82 8.95 22.25
CA ILE A 158 9.46 9.46 22.18
C ILE A 158 8.65 8.89 23.34
N GLY A 159 7.80 9.72 23.91
CA GLY A 159 6.84 9.33 24.94
C GLY A 159 5.42 9.51 24.44
N ILE A 160 4.55 8.54 24.70
CA ILE A 160 3.13 8.64 24.41
C ILE A 160 2.38 8.47 25.72
N THR A 161 1.47 9.38 26.02
CA THR A 161 0.57 9.28 27.17
C THR A 161 -0.87 9.33 26.69
N ILE A 162 -1.67 8.37 27.14
CA ILE A 162 -3.08 8.25 26.80
C ILE A 162 -3.89 8.50 28.06
N TYR A 163 -4.86 9.41 27.97
CA TYR A 163 -5.78 9.75 29.04
C TYR A 163 -7.16 9.20 28.70
N THR A 164 -7.79 8.52 29.65
CA THR A 164 -9.26 8.34 29.65
C THR A 164 -9.92 9.52 30.35
N ASN A 165 -9.25 10.07 31.36
CA ASN A 165 -9.60 11.30 32.06
C ASN A 165 -8.40 11.76 32.90
N GLY A 166 -8.54 12.89 33.62
CA GLY A 166 -7.44 13.45 34.41
C GLY A 166 -6.94 12.59 35.57
N ALA A 167 -7.65 11.52 35.95
CA ALA A 167 -7.22 10.60 37.00
C ALA A 167 -6.68 9.26 36.46
N ASN A 168 -7.03 8.87 35.24
CA ASN A 168 -6.76 7.55 34.68
C ASN A 168 -6.01 7.68 33.36
N PHE A 169 -4.73 7.35 33.37
CA PHE A 169 -3.86 7.48 32.21
C PHE A 169 -2.69 6.49 32.27
N SER A 170 -2.18 6.14 31.09
CA SER A 170 -1.03 5.25 30.92
C SER A 170 0.00 5.90 30.01
N THR A 171 1.27 5.57 30.23
CA THR A 171 2.39 6.10 29.45
C THR A 171 3.26 4.96 28.93
N ALA A 172 3.68 5.08 27.67
CA ALA A 172 4.74 4.29 27.07
C ALA A 172 5.87 5.22 26.59
N THR A 173 7.08 4.68 26.53
CA THR A 173 8.19 5.35 25.87
C THR A 173 8.87 4.36 24.95
N THR A 174 9.28 4.82 23.76
CA THR A 174 10.09 4.04 22.84
C THR A 174 11.25 4.88 22.31
N VAL A 175 12.19 4.22 21.66
CA VAL A 175 13.34 4.86 21.02
C VAL A 175 13.20 4.72 19.52
N VAL A 176 13.19 5.85 18.83
CA VAL A 176 13.44 5.91 17.39
C VAL A 176 14.95 5.76 17.19
N PRO A 177 15.42 4.74 16.45
CA PRO A 177 16.85 4.49 16.28
C PRO A 177 17.58 5.61 15.52
N LEU A 178 18.87 5.79 15.83
CA LEU A 178 19.81 6.60 15.04
C LEU A 178 19.77 6.20 13.55
N GLY A 179 19.70 7.18 12.66
CA GLY A 179 19.76 6.95 11.22
C GLY A 179 18.48 6.35 10.65
N SER A 180 17.37 6.45 11.40
CA SER A 180 16.05 6.12 10.87
C SER A 180 15.80 6.94 9.61
N ASN A 181 15.37 6.26 8.54
CA ASN A 181 15.07 6.84 7.24
C ASN A 181 13.85 6.09 6.69
N ASN A 182 12.75 6.81 6.52
CA ASN A 182 11.45 6.29 6.09
C ASN A 182 11.08 4.97 6.78
N SER A 183 11.18 4.97 8.10
CA SER A 183 10.96 3.82 8.94
C SER A 183 9.70 3.97 9.77
N VAL A 184 9.17 2.85 10.22
CA VAL A 184 7.99 2.82 11.09
C VAL A 184 8.42 2.49 12.51
N THR A 185 7.90 3.26 13.47
CA THR A 185 8.03 2.95 14.90
C THR A 185 6.69 2.47 15.43
N VAL A 186 6.64 1.21 15.87
CA VAL A 186 5.46 0.57 16.45
C VAL A 186 5.52 0.64 17.98
N VAL A 187 4.44 1.09 18.61
CA VAL A 187 4.27 1.15 20.08
C VAL A 187 3.01 0.38 20.48
N PRO A 188 3.15 -0.91 20.85
CA PRO A 188 2.00 -1.73 21.25
C PRO A 188 1.27 -1.15 22.45
N PHE A 189 -0.06 -1.21 22.48
CA PHE A 189 -0.87 -0.78 23.63
C PHE A 189 -0.49 -1.56 24.90
N SER A 190 -0.09 -2.82 24.74
CA SER A 190 0.43 -3.66 25.82
C SER A 190 1.74 -3.15 26.46
N SER A 191 2.47 -2.24 25.80
CA SER A 191 3.68 -1.60 26.34
C SER A 191 3.38 -0.44 27.30
N PHE A 192 2.13 0.03 27.37
CA PHE A 192 1.74 1.15 28.20
C PHE A 192 1.66 0.75 29.68
N SER A 193 2.29 1.56 30.52
CA SER A 193 2.31 1.39 31.96
C SER A 193 1.35 2.36 32.65
N ILE A 194 0.64 1.88 33.67
CA ILE A 194 -0.27 2.70 34.48
C ILE A 194 0.51 3.84 35.13
N SER A 195 0.16 5.07 34.77
CA SER A 195 0.80 6.29 35.30
C SER A 195 -0.15 7.11 36.18
N GLY A 196 -1.46 6.90 36.04
CA GLY A 196 -2.47 7.40 36.97
C GLY A 196 -3.68 6.47 37.09
N GLY A 197 -4.25 6.39 38.30
CA GLY A 197 -5.50 5.68 38.56
C GLY A 197 -5.44 4.20 38.19
N SER A 198 -6.42 3.74 37.41
CA SER A 198 -6.47 2.38 36.86
C SER A 198 -5.74 2.22 35.52
N GLY A 199 -5.11 3.27 35.00
CA GLY A 199 -4.56 3.32 33.65
C GLY A 199 -5.58 3.78 32.62
N ALA A 200 -5.09 4.01 31.40
CA ALA A 200 -5.91 4.32 30.23
C ALA A 200 -6.78 3.12 29.80
N ASP A 201 -8.02 3.42 29.44
CA ASP A 201 -8.94 2.61 28.66
C ASP A 201 -8.88 3.10 27.20
N PHE A 202 -8.27 2.30 26.32
CA PHE A 202 -8.08 2.65 24.91
C PHE A 202 -9.39 2.60 24.10
N THR A 203 -10.47 2.06 24.66
CA THR A 203 -11.80 2.13 24.07
C THR A 203 -12.55 3.43 24.40
N ASN A 204 -11.99 4.25 25.30
CA ASN A 204 -12.58 5.48 25.79
C ASN A 204 -11.48 6.52 26.08
N VAL A 205 -10.86 7.02 25.02
CA VAL A 205 -9.76 7.99 25.09
C VAL A 205 -10.31 9.41 25.13
N GLY A 206 -9.87 10.14 26.15
CA GLY A 206 -10.20 11.54 26.39
C GLY A 206 -9.13 12.52 25.92
N ALA A 207 -7.85 12.12 25.89
CA ALA A 207 -6.75 12.90 25.29
C ALA A 207 -5.53 12.02 24.96
N ILE A 208 -4.71 12.48 24.02
CA ILE A 208 -3.46 11.86 23.58
C ILE A 208 -2.34 12.89 23.68
N VAL A 209 -1.18 12.49 24.19
CA VAL A 209 0.01 13.35 24.29
C VAL A 209 1.22 12.64 23.71
N LEU A 210 1.84 13.23 22.69
CA LEU A 210 3.14 12.83 22.16
C LEU A 210 4.23 13.77 22.69
N THR A 211 5.33 13.21 23.18
CA THR A 211 6.47 13.95 23.71
C THR A 211 7.73 13.59 22.93
N LEU A 212 8.37 14.58 22.34
CA LEU A 212 9.68 14.49 21.68
C LEU A 212 10.74 15.06 22.61
N ASN A 213 11.60 14.20 23.17
CA ASN A 213 12.58 14.61 24.20
C ASN A 213 13.85 13.75 24.15
N ASN A 214 15.03 14.38 24.28
CA ASN A 214 16.32 13.69 24.37
C ASN A 214 16.98 13.78 25.76
N ALA A 215 16.26 14.20 26.81
CA ALA A 215 16.83 14.48 28.14
C ALA A 215 17.61 13.31 28.80
N THR A 216 17.40 12.08 28.35
CA THR A 216 18.01 10.85 28.88
C THR A 216 19.13 10.29 28.00
N LEU A 217 19.31 10.81 26.79
CA LEU A 217 20.28 10.31 25.82
C LEU A 217 21.53 11.20 25.81
N ALA A 218 22.69 10.57 25.67
CA ALA A 218 23.97 11.27 25.59
C ALA A 218 24.16 12.07 24.27
N ALA A 219 23.14 12.09 23.40
CA ALA A 219 23.17 12.74 22.09
C ALA A 219 23.27 14.28 22.22
N PRO A 220 24.00 14.95 21.32
CA PRO A 220 24.31 16.39 21.39
C PRO A 220 23.16 17.32 20.98
N ASP A 221 22.14 16.82 20.30
CA ASP A 221 20.94 17.50 19.79
C ASP A 221 19.82 16.45 19.57
N LEU A 222 18.66 16.86 19.03
CA LEU A 222 17.54 15.98 18.67
C LEU A 222 16.90 16.55 17.40
N ASP A 223 17.07 15.83 16.30
CA ASP A 223 16.44 16.14 15.03
C ASP A 223 15.62 14.92 14.59
N ILE A 224 14.31 15.10 14.48
CA ILE A 224 13.36 14.07 14.06
C ILE A 224 12.26 14.68 13.19
N VAL A 225 11.88 13.96 12.14
CA VAL A 225 10.78 14.29 11.24
C VAL A 225 9.78 13.13 11.24
N ILE A 226 8.52 13.45 11.57
CA ILE A 226 7.40 12.53 11.67
C ILE A 226 6.42 12.84 10.55
N ASP A 227 5.98 11.77 9.90
CA ASP A 227 5.03 11.77 8.79
C ASP A 227 3.59 11.71 9.27
N PHE A 228 3.25 10.65 9.99
CA PHE A 228 1.91 10.41 10.49
C PHE A 228 1.99 9.79 11.89
N PHE A 229 0.87 9.88 12.59
CA PHE A 229 0.60 9.18 13.84
C PHE A 229 -0.79 8.55 13.76
N LEU A 230 -0.86 7.24 13.94
CA LEU A 230 -2.11 6.50 13.85
C LEU A 230 -2.17 5.36 14.87
N ALA A 231 -3.37 4.83 15.10
CA ALA A 231 -3.58 3.54 15.75
C ALA A 231 -3.93 2.48 14.70
N ALA A 232 -3.32 1.31 14.78
CA ALA A 232 -3.53 0.18 13.87
C ALA A 232 -3.30 -1.16 14.58
N ASP A 233 -3.62 -2.27 13.91
CA ASP A 233 -3.11 -3.60 14.27
C ASP A 233 -1.60 -3.65 13.99
N GLN A 234 -0.79 -3.99 14.99
CA GLN A 234 0.66 -4.04 14.89
C GLN A 234 1.20 -5.07 13.88
N ASN A 235 0.35 -5.98 13.40
CA ASN A 235 0.70 -7.00 12.42
C ASN A 235 0.08 -6.72 11.04
N GLN A 236 -0.84 -5.78 10.93
CA GLN A 236 -1.60 -5.51 9.69
C GLN A 236 -1.78 -4.00 9.49
N TYR A 237 -0.66 -3.31 9.30
CA TYR A 237 -0.63 -1.86 9.04
C TYR A 237 0.16 -1.51 7.76
N GLU A 238 0.76 -2.50 7.11
CA GLU A 238 1.49 -2.33 5.86
C GLU A 238 0.86 -3.24 4.81
N ASP A 239 0.74 -2.72 3.61
CA ASP A 239 0.41 -3.41 2.36
C ASP A 239 1.74 -3.83 1.68
N LEU A 240 1.82 -5.06 1.18
CA LEU A 240 2.99 -5.65 0.53
C LEU A 240 2.61 -6.38 -0.76
N GLY A 241 3.46 -6.26 -1.79
CA GLY A 241 3.26 -6.98 -3.04
C GLY A 241 3.40 -8.51 -2.94
N ASP A 242 3.14 -9.17 -4.06
CA ASP A 242 2.91 -10.61 -4.11
C ASP A 242 3.55 -11.31 -5.34
N LEU A 243 4.34 -10.58 -6.14
CA LEU A 243 5.15 -11.17 -7.21
C LEU A 243 6.09 -12.28 -6.73
N PRO A 244 6.63 -13.14 -7.60
CA PRO A 244 7.67 -14.10 -7.22
C PRO A 244 8.79 -13.42 -6.45
N ASP A 245 9.37 -14.09 -5.44
CA ASP A 245 10.38 -13.48 -4.57
C ASP A 245 11.69 -13.12 -5.32
N THR A 246 11.85 -13.53 -6.59
CA THR A 246 12.90 -12.99 -7.48
C THR A 246 12.79 -11.47 -7.65
N TYR A 247 11.58 -10.91 -7.55
CA TYR A 247 11.28 -9.48 -7.53
C TYR A 247 11.44 -8.84 -6.13
N ASN A 248 12.10 -9.54 -5.19
CA ASN A 248 12.28 -9.14 -3.79
C ASN A 248 10.95 -8.84 -3.10
N THR A 249 10.04 -9.79 -3.05
CA THR A 249 8.69 -9.57 -2.52
C THR A 249 8.65 -9.71 -1.00
N LEU A 250 9.44 -10.62 -0.43
CA LEU A 250 9.46 -10.83 1.02
C LEU A 250 10.16 -9.70 1.78
N ARG A 251 9.67 -9.38 2.99
CA ARG A 251 10.30 -8.43 3.93
C ARG A 251 11.75 -8.77 4.24
N ALA A 252 12.08 -10.06 4.31
CA ALA A 252 13.45 -10.53 4.53
C ALA A 252 14.43 -10.06 3.44
N ASN A 253 13.92 -9.79 2.23
CA ASN A 253 14.65 -9.26 1.09
C ASN A 253 14.41 -7.76 0.88
N ASN A 254 13.94 -7.06 1.92
CA ASN A 254 13.52 -5.66 1.87
C ASN A 254 12.42 -5.40 0.84
N GLY A 255 11.44 -6.30 0.73
CA GLY A 255 10.38 -6.15 -0.25
C GLY A 255 9.57 -4.86 -0.14
N PRO A 256 8.96 -4.44 -1.25
CA PRO A 256 8.19 -3.21 -1.29
C PRO A 256 7.01 -3.31 -0.34
N ARG A 257 6.75 -2.20 0.33
CA ARG A 257 5.64 -2.11 1.26
C ARG A 257 5.21 -0.68 1.47
N HIS A 258 3.93 -0.47 1.72
CA HIS A 258 3.34 0.82 2.03
C HIS A 258 2.67 0.73 3.38
N VAL A 259 2.84 1.74 4.24
CA VAL A 259 1.93 1.86 5.38
C VAL A 259 0.55 2.23 4.83
N VAL A 260 -0.46 1.43 5.20
CA VAL A 260 -1.83 1.60 4.72
C VAL A 260 -2.33 3.00 5.03
N SER A 261 -2.82 3.67 4.00
CA SER A 261 -3.33 5.04 4.08
C SER A 261 -4.70 5.14 3.40
N THR A 262 -5.27 6.34 3.37
CA THR A 262 -6.50 6.57 2.58
C THR A 262 -6.22 6.65 1.09
N LEU A 263 -5.00 7.02 0.68
CA LEU A 263 -4.60 7.10 -0.72
C LEU A 263 -4.33 5.70 -1.25
N ILE A 264 -5.16 5.25 -2.19
CA ILE A 264 -5.09 3.92 -2.81
C ILE A 264 -5.29 4.02 -4.33
N LEU A 265 -4.71 3.10 -5.05
CA LEU A 265 -5.11 2.59 -6.35
C LEU A 265 -6.46 1.87 -6.20
N GLY A 266 -7.32 2.01 -7.21
CA GLY A 266 -8.60 1.30 -7.23
C GLY A 266 -9.53 1.62 -6.05
N THR A 267 -10.04 0.58 -5.39
CA THR A 267 -11.05 0.69 -4.30
C THR A 267 -10.79 -0.18 -3.08
N ILE A 268 -9.85 -1.09 -3.17
CA ILE A 268 -9.52 -2.07 -2.14
C ILE A 268 -8.04 -1.88 -1.79
N ILE A 269 -7.69 -2.11 -0.53
CA ILE A 269 -6.33 -2.26 -0.05
C ILE A 269 -6.35 -3.39 0.97
N ASP A 270 -5.35 -4.26 0.98
CA ASP A 270 -5.15 -5.17 2.10
C ASP A 270 -3.84 -4.91 2.86
N ALA A 271 -3.67 -5.62 3.97
CA ALA A 271 -2.55 -5.36 4.87
C ALA A 271 -2.02 -6.66 5.44
N GLU A 272 -0.72 -6.84 5.27
CA GLU A 272 -0.03 -8.10 5.46
C GLU A 272 1.12 -7.96 6.44
N THR A 273 1.40 -9.07 7.10
CA THR A 273 2.61 -9.23 7.92
C THR A 273 3.87 -9.39 7.07
N ASP A 274 3.75 -9.86 5.83
CA ASP A 274 4.83 -10.14 4.87
C ASP A 274 4.21 -10.28 3.47
N GLY A 275 5.01 -10.15 2.41
CA GLY A 275 4.51 -10.36 1.05
C GLY A 275 4.13 -11.82 0.79
N PHE A 276 3.28 -12.06 -0.21
CA PHE A 276 2.79 -13.40 -0.56
C PHE A 276 3.24 -13.84 -1.96
N PRO A 277 4.53 -14.21 -2.17
CA PRO A 277 5.02 -14.56 -3.49
C PRO A 277 4.21 -15.65 -4.20
N SER A 278 3.67 -15.32 -5.36
CA SER A 278 2.92 -16.21 -6.25
C SER A 278 3.49 -16.12 -7.67
N VAL A 279 3.13 -17.07 -8.54
CA VAL A 279 3.58 -17.03 -9.95
C VAL A 279 2.71 -16.10 -10.78
N ASP A 280 1.44 -15.95 -10.40
CA ASP A 280 0.42 -15.24 -11.18
C ASP A 280 0.10 -13.85 -10.59
N ALA A 281 0.84 -13.39 -9.57
CA ALA A 281 0.49 -12.22 -8.75
C ALA A 281 -0.95 -12.34 -8.22
N ASP A 282 -1.24 -13.49 -7.59
CA ASP A 282 -2.51 -13.82 -6.93
C ASP A 282 -2.30 -14.42 -5.51
N GLY A 283 -1.22 -14.05 -4.84
CA GLY A 283 -0.81 -14.66 -3.58
C GLY A 283 -1.63 -14.18 -2.38
N ASP A 284 -1.80 -12.87 -2.27
CA ASP A 284 -2.67 -12.16 -1.32
C ASP A 284 -4.15 -12.29 -1.70
N ASP A 285 -4.50 -12.38 -2.98
CA ASP A 285 -5.82 -12.78 -3.50
C ASP A 285 -6.37 -14.03 -2.81
N LEU A 286 -5.48 -15.00 -2.59
CA LEU A 286 -5.79 -16.28 -1.97
C LEU A 286 -5.68 -16.24 -0.44
N ASN A 287 -5.17 -15.14 0.12
CA ASN A 287 -4.97 -14.92 1.54
C ASN A 287 -5.81 -13.76 2.13
N ASN A 288 -6.51 -12.94 1.35
CA ASN A 288 -7.46 -11.94 1.82
C ASN A 288 -8.34 -11.31 0.71
N LEU A 289 -8.06 -10.06 0.33
CA LEU A 289 -8.82 -9.28 -0.66
C LEU A 289 -8.01 -9.27 -1.96
N ASN A 290 -8.70 -9.10 -3.09
CA ASN A 290 -8.04 -8.79 -4.36
C ASN A 290 -7.95 -7.27 -4.42
N ASP A 291 -6.78 -6.71 -4.18
CA ASP A 291 -6.54 -5.28 -4.27
C ASP A 291 -5.81 -4.85 -5.56
N GLU A 292 -5.58 -5.78 -6.50
CA GLU A 292 -5.20 -5.51 -7.89
C GLU A 292 -6.35 -4.91 -8.73
N ASP A 293 -7.01 -3.87 -8.23
CA ASP A 293 -8.21 -3.26 -8.83
C ASP A 293 -7.99 -1.85 -9.38
N GLY A 294 -6.78 -1.29 -9.21
CA GLY A 294 -6.44 0.06 -9.62
C GLY A 294 -5.84 0.24 -11.00
N VAL A 295 -5.15 -0.76 -11.59
CA VAL A 295 -4.44 -0.63 -12.87
C VAL A 295 -4.96 -1.60 -13.93
N VAL A 296 -5.49 -1.04 -15.02
CA VAL A 296 -6.06 -1.81 -16.13
C VAL A 296 -5.33 -1.54 -17.44
N ARG A 297 -4.90 -2.59 -18.14
CA ARG A 297 -4.36 -2.48 -19.51
C ARG A 297 -5.39 -1.93 -20.49
N VAL A 298 -4.97 -1.00 -21.34
CA VAL A 298 -5.81 -0.40 -22.39
C VAL A 298 -5.30 -0.81 -23.77
N GLY A 299 -6.20 -1.39 -24.57
CA GLY A 299 -5.92 -1.73 -25.97
C GLY A 299 -4.89 -2.85 -26.15
N ASN A 300 -4.38 -2.98 -27.38
CA ASN A 300 -3.26 -3.87 -27.67
C ASN A 300 -1.97 -3.10 -27.52
N TRP A 301 -0.95 -3.76 -26.98
CA TRP A 301 0.38 -3.18 -26.89
C TRP A 301 1.26 -3.64 -28.05
N SER A 302 2.28 -2.85 -28.34
CA SER A 302 3.28 -3.13 -29.36
C SER A 302 4.62 -2.52 -28.95
N ASP A 303 5.71 -3.07 -29.45
CA ASP A 303 7.04 -2.49 -29.25
C ASP A 303 7.10 -1.01 -29.71
N GLY A 304 7.88 -0.20 -28.98
CA GLY A 304 8.22 1.17 -29.36
C GLY A 304 7.51 2.26 -28.55
N ILE A 305 7.57 3.48 -29.10
CA ILE A 305 7.12 4.70 -28.41
C ILE A 305 5.61 4.70 -28.22
N ASN A 306 5.14 4.98 -27.00
CA ASN A 306 3.73 4.86 -26.60
C ASN A 306 3.13 3.49 -26.97
N GLY A 307 3.97 2.46 -26.91
CA GLY A 307 3.61 1.09 -27.23
C GLY A 307 2.67 0.44 -26.23
N GLY A 308 2.66 0.95 -24.99
CA GLY A 308 1.79 0.52 -23.90
C GLY A 308 0.88 1.64 -23.42
N THR A 309 -0.31 1.28 -22.95
CA THR A 309 -1.24 2.19 -22.28
C THR A 309 -1.96 1.46 -21.16
N ILE A 310 -2.06 2.14 -20.01
CA ILE A 310 -2.81 1.70 -18.83
C ILE A 310 -3.79 2.79 -18.40
N ASN A 311 -4.85 2.35 -17.74
CA ASN A 311 -5.73 3.22 -16.98
C ASN A 311 -5.50 2.96 -15.50
N VAL A 312 -5.19 4.01 -14.75
CA VAL A 312 -4.92 3.97 -13.30
C VAL A 312 -6.04 4.70 -12.58
N THR A 313 -6.77 3.99 -11.73
CA THR A 313 -7.79 4.57 -10.85
C THR A 313 -7.13 4.93 -9.53
N VAL A 314 -7.30 6.18 -9.07
CA VAL A 314 -6.78 6.64 -7.77
C VAL A 314 -7.94 7.10 -6.90
N SER A 315 -7.93 6.70 -5.63
CA SER A 315 -8.95 6.99 -4.64
C SER A 315 -8.36 7.58 -3.35
N GLY A 316 -9.23 8.22 -2.56
CA GLY A 316 -8.93 8.65 -1.19
C GLY A 316 -8.06 9.90 -0.99
N ALA A 317 -7.39 10.42 -2.01
CA ALA A 317 -6.84 11.79 -2.00
C ALA A 317 -7.08 12.53 -3.33
N SER A 318 -6.92 13.86 -3.33
CA SER A 318 -7.07 14.67 -4.55
C SER A 318 -5.93 14.47 -5.57
N ARG A 319 -4.74 14.09 -5.09
CA ARG A 319 -3.53 13.92 -5.90
C ARG A 319 -2.61 12.88 -5.24
N GLY A 320 -1.85 12.16 -6.04
CA GLY A 320 -0.84 11.20 -5.61
C GLY A 320 0.31 11.09 -6.62
N CYS A 321 1.32 10.30 -6.28
CA CYS A 321 2.52 10.07 -7.05
C CYS A 321 2.66 8.60 -7.39
N LEU A 322 2.68 8.28 -8.69
CA LEU A 322 2.75 6.92 -9.20
C LEU A 322 4.13 6.60 -9.78
N ALA A 323 4.70 5.47 -9.36
CA ALA A 323 5.77 4.77 -10.06
C ALA A 323 5.25 3.44 -10.58
N GLY A 324 5.83 2.97 -11.68
CA GLY A 324 5.52 1.67 -12.22
C GLY A 324 6.76 1.01 -12.84
N TRP A 325 6.81 -0.31 -12.76
CA TRP A 325 7.84 -1.15 -13.36
C TRP A 325 7.18 -2.29 -14.13
N ILE A 326 7.79 -2.70 -15.24
CA ILE A 326 7.41 -3.90 -15.99
C ILE A 326 8.67 -4.65 -16.38
N ASP A 327 8.73 -5.93 -16.01
CA ASP A 327 9.76 -6.86 -16.46
C ASP A 327 9.44 -7.25 -17.91
N PHE A 328 10.10 -6.55 -18.85
CA PHE A 328 9.85 -6.72 -20.28
C PHE A 328 10.67 -7.86 -20.89
N ASN A 329 11.76 -8.26 -20.24
CA ASN A 329 12.65 -9.32 -20.71
C ASN A 329 12.33 -10.68 -20.05
N ASN A 330 11.47 -10.68 -19.04
CA ASN A 330 11.01 -11.78 -18.20
C ASN A 330 12.17 -12.55 -17.54
N ASP A 331 13.13 -11.85 -16.96
CA ASP A 331 14.27 -12.44 -16.25
C ASP A 331 14.11 -12.52 -14.72
N GLY A 332 13.02 -11.96 -14.19
CA GLY A 332 12.62 -12.13 -12.80
C GLY A 332 12.98 -10.96 -11.89
N ASP A 333 13.40 -9.82 -12.42
CA ASP A 333 13.62 -8.59 -11.66
C ASP A 333 13.17 -7.31 -12.41
N PHE A 334 13.45 -6.14 -11.81
CA PHE A 334 13.15 -4.81 -12.39
C PHE A 334 14.42 -3.96 -12.54
N ALA A 335 15.59 -4.60 -12.63
CA ALA A 335 16.88 -3.92 -12.54
C ALA A 335 17.41 -3.47 -13.92
N ASP A 336 16.69 -3.77 -15.00
CA ASP A 336 17.16 -3.49 -16.35
C ASP A 336 16.73 -2.12 -16.90
N ALA A 337 17.54 -1.64 -17.84
CA ALA A 337 17.23 -0.40 -18.55
C ALA A 337 15.95 -0.57 -19.40
N GLY A 338 14.95 0.26 -19.10
CA GLY A 338 13.67 0.29 -19.83
C GLY A 338 12.52 -0.39 -19.10
N GLU A 339 12.73 -0.90 -17.90
CA GLU A 339 11.69 -1.55 -17.08
C GLU A 339 10.96 -0.55 -16.19
N VAL A 340 11.61 0.55 -15.81
CA VAL A 340 10.95 1.70 -15.20
C VAL A 340 10.02 2.38 -16.22
N LEU A 341 8.77 2.59 -15.83
CA LEU A 341 7.78 3.27 -16.65
C LEU A 341 7.89 4.79 -16.51
N PHE A 342 8.19 5.44 -17.63
CA PHE A 342 8.14 6.88 -17.76
C PHE A 342 6.90 7.28 -18.54
N PHE A 343 5.92 7.85 -17.84
CA PHE A 343 4.63 8.20 -18.44
C PHE A 343 4.72 9.54 -19.18
N GLY A 344 4.18 9.58 -20.40
CA GLY A 344 4.09 10.81 -21.19
C GLY A 344 5.43 11.34 -21.71
N ASP A 345 6.48 10.52 -21.81
CA ASP A 345 7.75 10.87 -22.49
C ASP A 345 7.73 10.43 -23.98
N PRO A 346 7.43 11.35 -24.92
CA PRO A 346 7.40 11.03 -26.35
C PRO A 346 8.78 10.88 -26.98
N VAL A 347 9.89 11.20 -26.28
CA VAL A 347 11.23 11.34 -26.89
C VAL A 347 12.12 10.12 -26.61
N GLY A 348 11.70 9.19 -25.75
CA GLY A 348 12.52 8.04 -25.36
C GLY A 348 13.83 8.45 -24.70
N TYR A 349 13.87 9.67 -24.17
CA TYR A 349 14.99 10.23 -23.45
C TYR A 349 14.50 10.43 -22.02
N HIS A 350 14.87 9.49 -21.15
CA HIS A 350 14.49 9.41 -19.73
C HIS A 350 14.86 10.70 -18.97
N VAL A 351 14.06 11.75 -19.10
CA VAL A 351 14.29 13.07 -18.47
C VAL A 351 13.54 13.25 -17.16
N ASN A 352 12.55 12.41 -16.89
CA ASN A 352 11.80 12.39 -15.65
C ASN A 352 12.37 11.33 -14.71
N THR A 353 13.30 11.71 -13.84
CA THR A 353 13.75 10.86 -12.73
C THR A 353 12.70 10.76 -11.60
N ASN A 354 11.52 11.36 -11.77
CA ASN A 354 10.52 11.50 -10.71
C ASN A 354 9.28 10.65 -11.01
N MET A 355 8.53 10.34 -9.95
CA MET A 355 7.21 9.72 -10.05
C MET A 355 6.25 10.61 -10.85
N THR A 356 5.20 10.01 -11.41
CA THR A 356 4.19 10.71 -12.18
C THR A 356 3.04 11.17 -11.30
N SER A 357 2.68 12.44 -11.40
CA SER A 357 1.51 12.97 -10.68
C SER A 357 0.22 12.40 -11.28
N VAL A 358 -0.63 11.87 -10.42
CA VAL A 358 -1.95 11.31 -10.73
C VAL A 358 -3.01 12.00 -9.87
N VAL A 359 -4.23 12.11 -10.40
CA VAL A 359 -5.36 12.75 -9.71
C VAL A 359 -6.42 11.73 -9.33
N ALA A 360 -7.29 12.09 -8.40
CA ALA A 360 -8.46 11.27 -8.05
C ALA A 360 -9.27 10.86 -9.29
N GLY A 361 -9.69 9.59 -9.32
CA GLY A 361 -10.37 8.96 -10.44
C GLY A 361 -9.42 8.38 -11.47
N SER A 362 -9.86 8.31 -12.72
CA SER A 362 -9.17 7.58 -13.79
C SER A 362 -8.11 8.45 -14.48
N ASN A 363 -6.88 7.95 -14.54
CA ASN A 363 -5.73 8.52 -15.22
C ASN A 363 -5.35 7.60 -16.40
N ASN A 364 -5.26 8.12 -17.63
CA ASN A 364 -4.87 7.31 -18.80
C ASN A 364 -3.42 7.62 -19.16
N LEU A 365 -2.53 6.66 -18.91
CA LEU A 365 -1.08 6.86 -18.99
C LEU A 365 -0.49 5.97 -20.09
N SER A 366 0.36 6.56 -20.94
CA SER A 366 1.09 5.85 -21.99
C SER A 366 2.59 5.86 -21.70
N PHE A 367 3.25 4.79 -22.13
CA PHE A 367 4.69 4.58 -21.94
C PHE A 367 5.28 3.80 -23.12
N ASN A 368 6.60 3.83 -23.21
CA ASN A 368 7.34 3.12 -24.25
C ASN A 368 7.50 1.65 -23.87
N VAL A 369 7.32 0.76 -24.84
CA VAL A 369 7.61 -0.67 -24.67
C VAL A 369 8.94 -0.97 -25.34
N PRO A 370 9.92 -1.60 -24.65
CA PRO A 370 11.19 -1.98 -25.24
C PRO A 370 11.03 -2.77 -26.55
N ASN A 371 11.91 -2.50 -27.51
CA ASN A 371 11.89 -3.23 -28.77
C ASN A 371 12.41 -4.66 -28.53
N GLY A 372 11.63 -5.67 -28.92
CA GLY A 372 11.93 -7.05 -28.59
C GLY A 372 10.81 -7.73 -27.80
N THR A 373 10.05 -6.98 -26.99
CA THR A 373 9.06 -7.51 -26.05
C THR A 373 8.06 -8.45 -26.73
N PHE A 374 7.48 -8.05 -27.86
CA PHE A 374 6.49 -8.86 -28.58
C PHE A 374 7.04 -9.58 -29.81
N THR A 375 8.35 -9.48 -30.08
CA THR A 375 8.96 -10.11 -31.27
C THR A 375 9.62 -11.44 -30.93
N GLY A 376 9.38 -12.47 -31.74
CA GLY A 376 10.04 -13.78 -31.59
C GLY A 376 9.40 -14.74 -30.57
N SER A 377 8.40 -14.30 -29.81
CA SER A 377 7.61 -15.18 -28.95
C SER A 377 6.67 -16.04 -29.81
N GLY A 378 7.06 -17.29 -30.07
CA GLY A 378 6.18 -18.28 -30.71
C GLY A 378 4.99 -18.73 -29.84
N GLY A 379 4.69 -17.99 -28.77
CA GLY A 379 3.73 -18.31 -27.72
C GLY A 379 3.26 -17.05 -26.98
N ASN A 380 2.63 -17.21 -25.83
CA ASN A 380 2.21 -16.08 -25.00
C ASN A 380 3.44 -15.30 -24.49
N VAL A 381 3.32 -13.98 -24.45
CA VAL A 381 4.23 -13.11 -23.68
C VAL A 381 3.58 -12.89 -22.32
N VAL A 382 4.33 -13.10 -21.25
CA VAL A 382 3.92 -12.85 -19.86
C VAL A 382 4.79 -11.73 -19.35
N LEU A 383 4.18 -10.69 -18.80
CA LEU A 383 4.87 -9.54 -18.22
C LEU A 383 4.44 -9.42 -16.75
N HIS A 384 5.41 -9.22 -15.87
CA HIS A 384 5.19 -8.92 -14.45
C HIS A 384 5.31 -7.42 -14.29
N ALA A 385 4.39 -6.81 -13.54
CA ALA A 385 4.36 -5.39 -13.31
C ALA A 385 4.16 -5.08 -11.83
N ARG A 386 4.71 -3.95 -11.39
CA ARG A 386 4.54 -3.40 -10.05
C ARG A 386 4.17 -1.94 -10.16
N PHE A 387 3.19 -1.50 -9.39
CA PHE A 387 2.80 -0.11 -9.28
C PHE A 387 2.85 0.32 -7.82
N ARG A 388 3.41 1.50 -7.57
CA ARG A 388 3.50 2.06 -6.22
C ARG A 388 2.95 3.48 -6.25
N LEU A 389 1.95 3.72 -5.41
CA LEU A 389 1.32 5.01 -5.21
C LEU A 389 1.81 5.60 -3.88
N ALA A 390 2.15 6.89 -3.89
CA ALA A 390 2.59 7.61 -2.70
C ALA A 390 1.90 8.97 -2.61
N VAL A 391 1.82 9.54 -1.41
CA VAL A 391 1.26 10.87 -1.18
C VAL A 391 2.11 11.92 -1.89
N ASP A 392 1.43 12.85 -2.54
CA ASP A 392 2.09 13.97 -3.18
C ASP A 392 2.44 15.07 -2.17
N ARG A 393 3.74 15.27 -1.97
CA ARG A 393 4.29 16.29 -1.07
C ARG A 393 4.86 17.52 -1.77
N GLY A 394 4.76 17.57 -3.09
CA GLY A 394 5.25 18.69 -3.88
C GLY A 394 4.36 19.91 -3.77
N SER A 395 4.89 20.97 -3.13
CA SER A 395 4.25 22.29 -3.13
C SER A 395 4.22 22.95 -4.52
N ASP A 396 5.06 22.48 -5.46
CA ASP A 396 5.18 22.96 -6.84
C ASP A 396 4.43 22.10 -7.88
N GLY A 397 3.78 21.00 -7.47
CA GLY A 397 3.17 20.05 -8.39
C GLY A 397 4.07 18.89 -8.81
N THR A 398 5.33 18.88 -8.38
CA THR A 398 6.30 17.82 -8.71
C THR A 398 6.19 16.69 -7.69
N CYS A 399 6.11 15.46 -8.19
CA CYS A 399 6.00 14.29 -7.34
C CYS A 399 7.35 13.92 -6.71
N TYR A 400 7.49 14.21 -5.42
CA TYR A 400 8.63 13.83 -4.59
C TYR A 400 8.23 12.64 -3.70
N PRO A 401 8.64 11.40 -4.03
CA PRO A 401 8.23 10.21 -3.29
C PRO A 401 8.46 10.28 -1.79
N GLN A 402 9.54 10.93 -1.34
CA GLN A 402 9.96 10.96 0.06
C GLN A 402 10.91 12.17 0.26
N SER A 403 10.44 13.27 0.84
CA SER A 403 11.22 14.52 0.97
C SER A 403 11.91 14.67 2.33
N VAL A 404 13.25 14.60 2.36
CA VAL A 404 14.17 15.66 2.83
C VAL A 404 15.63 15.23 2.56
N GLY A 405 16.29 15.84 1.57
CA GLY A 405 17.77 15.88 1.51
C GLY A 405 18.53 14.78 0.76
N LEU A 406 17.87 13.94 -0.04
CA LEU A 406 18.56 13.10 -1.03
C LEU A 406 18.38 13.72 -2.43
N ASP A 407 19.50 13.94 -3.12
CA ASP A 407 19.54 14.29 -4.53
C ASP A 407 18.69 13.28 -5.32
N GLU A 408 17.74 13.77 -6.12
CA GLU A 408 16.81 13.07 -7.02
C GLU A 408 16.60 11.56 -6.85
N PRO A 409 15.37 11.09 -6.51
CA PRO A 409 15.11 9.68 -6.25
C PRO A 409 15.40 8.83 -7.50
N ASP A 410 16.29 7.85 -7.37
CA ASP A 410 16.51 6.85 -8.42
C ASP A 410 15.30 5.91 -8.45
N LEU A 411 14.42 6.05 -9.44
CA LEU A 411 13.22 5.21 -9.60
C LEU A 411 13.55 3.71 -9.63
N ASN A 412 14.75 3.29 -10.03
CA ASN A 412 15.12 1.87 -9.97
C ASN A 412 15.16 1.35 -8.52
N SER A 413 15.55 2.20 -7.56
CA SER A 413 15.64 1.85 -6.16
C SER A 413 14.30 1.80 -5.44
N LEU A 414 13.24 2.36 -6.05
CA LEU A 414 11.91 2.47 -5.45
C LEU A 414 11.03 1.23 -5.71
N ALA A 415 11.52 0.24 -6.46
CA ALA A 415 10.81 -1.03 -6.66
C ALA A 415 10.76 -1.92 -5.40
N ILE A 416 11.53 -1.57 -4.36
CA ILE A 416 11.65 -2.27 -3.08
C ILE A 416 11.58 -1.29 -1.89
N GLY A 417 11.51 -1.78 -0.66
CA GLY A 417 11.57 -0.97 0.56
C GLY A 417 10.26 -0.29 0.99
N THR A 418 10.29 0.38 2.15
CA THR A 418 9.11 1.03 2.75
C THR A 418 8.77 2.36 2.09
N TYR A 419 7.48 2.57 1.90
CA TYR A 419 6.84 3.88 1.83
C TYR A 419 5.93 4.08 3.02
N LEU A 420 5.90 5.29 3.56
CA LEU A 420 5.15 5.63 4.75
C LEU A 420 3.66 5.89 4.48
N ASN A 421 3.21 5.79 3.23
CA ASN A 421 1.82 5.98 2.84
C ASN A 421 1.60 5.48 1.42
N GLY A 422 0.34 5.43 1.01
CA GLY A 422 -0.09 4.98 -0.29
C GLY A 422 -0.32 3.47 -0.32
N GLU A 423 -0.03 2.86 -1.47
CA GLU A 423 -0.33 1.47 -1.77
C GLU A 423 0.63 0.92 -2.82
N ILE A 424 0.79 -0.39 -2.84
CA ILE A 424 1.44 -1.17 -3.88
C ILE A 424 0.42 -2.14 -4.51
N GLU A 425 0.47 -2.29 -5.82
CA GLU A 425 -0.25 -3.36 -6.52
C GLU A 425 0.71 -4.05 -7.49
N ASP A 426 0.66 -5.38 -7.54
CA ASP A 426 1.47 -6.23 -8.40
C ASP A 426 0.56 -6.90 -9.47
N TYR A 427 1.09 -7.21 -10.66
CA TYR A 427 0.26 -7.74 -11.75
C TYR A 427 1.01 -8.72 -12.64
N VAL A 428 0.30 -9.75 -13.12
CA VAL A 428 0.73 -10.58 -14.24
C VAL A 428 -0.16 -10.39 -15.47
N TRP A 429 0.47 -9.98 -16.56
CA TRP A 429 -0.21 -9.68 -17.82
C TRP A 429 0.21 -10.62 -18.94
N ILE A 430 -0.75 -11.43 -19.38
CA ILE A 430 -0.57 -12.36 -20.50
C ILE A 430 -1.04 -11.71 -21.80
N PHE A 431 -0.19 -11.77 -22.83
CA PHE A 431 -0.47 -11.36 -24.20
C PHE A 431 -0.38 -12.59 -25.11
N SER A 432 -1.51 -12.96 -25.71
CA SER A 432 -1.54 -14.05 -26.70
C SER A 432 -1.27 -13.53 -28.11
N PRO A 433 -0.65 -14.34 -28.98
CA PRO A 433 -0.49 -13.98 -30.39
C PRO A 433 -1.84 -13.63 -31.01
N THR A 434 -1.94 -12.44 -31.61
CA THR A 434 -3.18 -11.94 -32.22
C THR A 434 -3.55 -12.64 -33.54
N ALA A 435 -2.70 -13.56 -34.04
CA ALA A 435 -2.98 -14.36 -35.21
C ALA A 435 -2.34 -15.76 -35.15
N VAL A 436 -3.16 -16.81 -35.16
CA VAL A 436 -2.73 -18.11 -35.69
C VAL A 436 -2.73 -18.01 -37.21
N ASN A 437 -1.56 -17.87 -37.82
CA ASN A 437 -1.44 -18.03 -39.27
C ASN A 437 -1.52 -19.52 -39.59
N LEU A 438 -2.71 -20.02 -39.94
CA LEU A 438 -2.89 -21.35 -40.52
C LEU A 438 -2.27 -21.36 -41.93
N GLN A 439 -0.94 -21.34 -42.01
CA GLN A 439 -0.23 -21.26 -43.29
C GLN A 439 -0.38 -22.50 -44.17
N HIS A 440 -0.89 -23.62 -43.63
CA HIS A 440 -1.21 -24.79 -44.44
C HIS A 440 -2.05 -25.80 -43.66
N ILE A 441 -3.35 -25.89 -43.93
CA ILE A 441 -4.05 -27.18 -43.82
C ILE A 441 -3.88 -27.86 -45.18
N GLN A 442 -2.83 -28.67 -45.31
CA GLN A 442 -2.69 -29.58 -46.45
C GLN A 442 -3.63 -30.76 -46.26
N THR A 443 -4.78 -30.74 -46.91
CA THR A 443 -5.49 -31.98 -47.20
C THR A 443 -4.74 -32.65 -48.35
N THR A 444 -4.00 -33.73 -48.09
CA THR A 444 -3.61 -34.62 -49.18
C THR A 444 -4.89 -35.26 -49.70
N ARG A 445 -5.31 -34.89 -50.92
CA ARG A 445 -6.22 -35.75 -51.68
C ARG A 445 -5.44 -37.02 -52.01
N GLY A 446 -5.57 -38.02 -51.14
CA GLY A 446 -5.22 -39.38 -51.48
C GLY A 446 -6.12 -39.81 -52.63
N SER A 447 -5.60 -39.76 -53.85
CA SER A 447 -6.19 -40.39 -55.02
C SER A 447 -6.22 -41.89 -54.77
N VAL A 448 -7.26 -42.39 -54.13
CA VAL A 448 -7.51 -43.84 -54.08
C VAL A 448 -7.81 -44.30 -55.51
N PRO A 449 -7.02 -45.24 -56.09
CA PRO A 449 -7.33 -45.78 -57.39
C PRO A 449 -8.70 -46.47 -57.36
N PHE A 450 -9.47 -46.28 -58.44
CA PHE A 450 -10.89 -46.57 -58.61
C PHE A 450 -11.28 -48.07 -58.57
N ILE A 451 -10.47 -48.94 -57.96
CA ILE A 451 -10.64 -50.42 -57.98
C ILE A 451 -11.03 -51.02 -56.63
N LEU A 452 -11.18 -50.22 -55.55
CA LEU A 452 -11.65 -50.73 -54.25
C LEU A 452 -13.05 -50.27 -53.82
N MET A 453 -13.91 -49.89 -54.77
CA MET A 453 -15.30 -49.46 -54.49
C MET A 453 -16.34 -50.55 -54.82
N VAL A 454 -16.05 -51.82 -54.52
CA VAL A 454 -17.04 -52.93 -54.66
C VAL A 454 -17.24 -53.75 -53.38
N PHE A 455 -16.48 -53.53 -52.30
CA PHE A 455 -16.66 -54.33 -51.07
C PHE A 455 -17.19 -53.58 -49.84
N VAL A 456 -17.66 -52.33 -49.96
CA VAL A 456 -18.18 -51.55 -48.80
C VAL A 456 -19.65 -51.10 -48.98
N VAL A 457 -20.41 -51.70 -49.89
CA VAL A 457 -21.88 -51.43 -50.04
C VAL A 457 -22.76 -52.59 -49.54
N SER A 458 -22.19 -53.59 -48.88
CA SER A 458 -22.95 -54.68 -48.25
C SER A 458 -22.54 -54.83 -46.78
N GLY A 459 -22.85 -53.81 -45.99
CA GLY A 459 -22.66 -53.80 -44.53
C GLY A 459 -23.47 -52.74 -43.78
N LEU A 460 -24.41 -52.06 -44.44
CA LEU A 460 -25.41 -51.20 -43.80
C LEU A 460 -26.81 -51.70 -44.14
N ALA A 461 -27.13 -52.87 -43.60
CA ALA A 461 -28.50 -53.28 -43.36
C ALA A 461 -28.54 -53.91 -41.96
N LEU A 462 -29.56 -53.55 -41.20
CA LEU A 462 -30.00 -54.16 -39.94
C LEU A 462 -29.31 -53.70 -38.63
N THR A 463 -29.69 -52.52 -38.14
CA THR A 463 -30.25 -52.37 -36.79
C THR A 463 -31.17 -51.15 -36.74
N GLY A 464 -32.34 -51.30 -36.10
CA GLY A 464 -33.09 -50.15 -35.60
C GLY A 464 -34.49 -49.93 -36.18
N LEU A 465 -35.42 -50.82 -35.82
CA LEU A 465 -36.84 -50.53 -35.69
C LEU A 465 -37.07 -49.18 -34.98
N GLY A 466 -38.03 -48.40 -35.48
CA GLY A 466 -38.88 -47.55 -34.62
C GLY A 466 -39.02 -46.10 -35.08
N ILE A 467 -40.19 -45.76 -35.62
CA ILE A 467 -41.07 -44.62 -35.22
C ILE A 467 -41.98 -44.19 -36.40
N THR A 468 -43.17 -44.80 -36.36
CA THR A 468 -44.54 -44.29 -36.61
C THR A 468 -44.93 -43.54 -37.90
N LEU A 469 -45.75 -44.23 -38.71
CA LEU A 469 -46.78 -43.66 -39.58
C LEU A 469 -48.10 -43.50 -38.78
N ALA A 470 -48.61 -42.28 -38.66
CA ALA A 470 -50.02 -42.03 -38.33
C ALA A 470 -50.69 -41.34 -39.53
N ARG A 471 -51.58 -42.07 -40.21
CA ARG A 471 -52.38 -41.59 -41.34
C ARG A 471 -53.74 -41.14 -40.80
N ARG A 472 -54.05 -39.84 -40.85
CA ARG A 472 -55.45 -39.36 -40.75
C ARG A 472 -55.98 -39.07 -42.15
N ARG A 473 -56.97 -39.84 -42.59
CA ARG A 473 -57.88 -39.48 -43.68
C ARG A 473 -58.93 -38.49 -43.15
N ARG A 474 -59.28 -37.49 -43.96
CA ARG A 474 -60.67 -37.06 -44.22
C ARG A 474 -60.71 -36.22 -45.51
N ALA A 475 -61.48 -36.70 -46.49
CA ALA A 475 -62.71 -36.01 -46.84
C ALA A 475 -63.80 -36.56 -45.92
#